data_AF-A0A953ZUT2-F1
#
_entry.id   AF-A0A953ZUT2-F1
#
_cell.length_a   1.000
_cell.length_b   1.000
_cell.length_c   1.000
_cell.angle_alpha   90.00
_cell.angle_beta   90.00
_cell.angle_gamma   90.00
#
_symmetry.space_group_name_H-M   'P 1'
#
loop_
_entity.id
_entity.type
_entity.pdbx_description
1 polymer ?
#
loop_
_entity_poly.entity_id
_entity_poly.type
_entity_poly.pdbx_seq_one_letter_code
_entity_poly.pdbx_strand_id
1 'polypeptide(L)'
;MSTSNSTSNNPRNQKRSKRGPKPSLRATNIPRPMTLVDDDELMLGGGPLRGHGFGRCGGRVLSSKLEQQICDLLSDAGLTHSHAPRHFEVPVTEDSVGAYAPLIVLRGRGRGGKTVVIECVEDIDKALLGKICAFRAKFGAEFYVIFVAAEDLIDLIPLSAYDESSVPTDLGTLINRLAD
;
A
#
# COMPACT_ATOMS: atom_id res chain seq x y z
N MET A 1 56.19 -20.23 30.89
CA MET A 1 56.00 -21.50 30.17
C MET A 1 54.92 -21.23 29.12
N SER A 2 55.22 -20.64 27.96
CA SER A 2 55.99 -21.18 26.82
C SER A 2 55.45 -22.54 26.38
N THR A 3 54.58 -22.56 25.36
CA THR A 3 54.89 -23.13 24.03
C THR A 3 53.80 -22.77 23.02
N SER A 4 54.27 -22.16 21.94
CA SER A 4 53.69 -22.03 20.61
C SER A 4 53.48 -23.37 19.90
N ASN A 5 52.57 -23.43 18.93
CA ASN A 5 52.94 -23.95 17.60
C ASN A 5 52.00 -23.48 16.47
N SER A 6 52.66 -23.01 15.42
CA SER A 6 52.15 -22.58 14.12
C SER A 6 52.32 -23.70 13.10
N THR A 7 51.43 -23.77 12.10
CA THR A 7 51.66 -24.14 10.67
C THR A 7 50.28 -24.42 10.05
N SER A 8 49.95 -24.25 8.77
CA SER A 8 50.48 -23.50 7.62
C SER A 8 49.59 -23.92 6.42
N ASN A 9 49.52 -23.05 5.40
CA ASN A 9 49.26 -23.34 3.98
C ASN A 9 47.83 -23.46 3.42
N ASN A 10 47.48 -22.38 2.73
CA ASN A 10 46.58 -22.24 1.57
C ASN A 10 47.03 -23.16 0.40
N PRO A 11 46.14 -23.56 -0.54
CA PRO A 11 46.13 -22.78 -1.78
C PRO A 11 44.74 -22.58 -2.42
N ARG A 12 44.66 -21.43 -3.11
CA ARG A 12 43.69 -21.04 -4.14
C ARG A 12 43.44 -22.18 -5.13
N ASN A 13 42.19 -22.42 -5.52
CA ASN A 13 41.92 -22.81 -6.89
C ASN A 13 40.61 -22.24 -7.45
N GLN A 14 40.77 -21.71 -8.64
CA GLN A 14 39.81 -21.02 -9.48
C GLN A 14 38.80 -22.02 -10.07
N LYS A 15 37.58 -21.56 -10.35
CA LYS A 15 36.90 -21.91 -11.61
C LYS A 15 35.82 -20.89 -11.95
N ARG A 16 36.26 -19.98 -12.82
CA ARG A 16 35.51 -18.99 -13.57
C ARG A 16 34.60 -19.73 -14.58
N SER A 17 33.29 -19.79 -14.32
CA SER A 17 32.34 -20.37 -15.28
C SER A 17 32.08 -19.36 -16.41
N LYS A 18 32.32 -19.82 -17.64
CA LYS A 18 32.27 -19.07 -18.88
C LYS A 18 30.81 -18.93 -19.36
N ARG A 19 30.50 -17.75 -19.93
CA ARG A 19 29.27 -17.45 -20.67
C ARG A 19 29.06 -18.46 -21.81
N GLY A 20 27.86 -19.00 -21.90
CA GLY A 20 27.31 -19.67 -23.09
C GLY A 20 26.28 -18.78 -23.80
N PRO A 21 26.07 -18.95 -25.12
CA PRO A 21 25.45 -17.96 -25.99
C PRO A 21 23.90 -17.99 -25.98
N LYS A 22 23.32 -16.82 -26.23
CA LYS A 22 21.88 -16.61 -26.47
C LYS A 22 21.44 -17.27 -27.78
N PRO A 23 20.38 -18.10 -27.79
CA PRO A 23 19.67 -18.44 -29.02
C PRO A 23 18.69 -17.32 -29.37
N SER A 24 19.04 -16.56 -30.41
CA SER A 24 18.14 -15.72 -31.19
C SER A 24 17.25 -16.62 -32.05
N LEU A 25 15.94 -16.58 -31.84
CA LEU A 25 14.96 -17.21 -32.72
C LEU A 25 13.88 -16.19 -33.10
N ARG A 26 14.07 -15.68 -34.33
CA ARG A 26 13.07 -15.31 -35.33
C ARG A 26 11.76 -14.72 -34.81
N ALA A 27 11.64 -13.41 -35.01
CA ALA A 27 10.36 -12.73 -35.17
C ALA A 27 9.58 -13.37 -36.33
N THR A 28 8.54 -14.11 -35.99
CA THR A 28 7.52 -14.53 -36.94
C THR A 28 6.65 -13.32 -37.24
N ASN A 29 6.77 -12.76 -38.45
CA ASN A 29 5.89 -11.74 -38.98
C ASN A 29 4.45 -12.29 -39.06
N ILE A 30 3.63 -11.92 -38.08
CA ILE A 30 2.17 -12.03 -38.19
C ILE A 30 1.66 -10.62 -38.53
N PRO A 31 1.01 -10.40 -39.69
CA PRO A 31 0.34 -9.14 -39.97
C PRO A 31 -0.77 -8.94 -38.93
N ARG A 32 -0.64 -7.90 -38.09
CA ARG A 32 -1.76 -7.46 -37.25
C ARG A 32 -2.79 -6.78 -38.16
N PRO A 33 -4.09 -7.05 -38.00
CA PRO A 33 -5.13 -6.30 -38.68
C PRO A 33 -5.05 -4.83 -38.23
N MET A 34 -4.88 -3.94 -39.21
CA MET A 34 -4.94 -2.49 -38.98
C MET A 34 -6.39 -2.12 -38.66
N THR A 35 -6.63 -1.66 -37.44
CA THR A 35 -7.81 -0.85 -37.14
C THR A 35 -7.56 0.53 -37.74
N LEU A 36 -8.14 0.77 -38.91
CA LEU A 36 -8.51 2.12 -39.36
C LEU A 36 -9.55 2.64 -38.37
N VAL A 37 -9.13 3.52 -37.48
CA VAL A 37 -10.01 4.43 -36.74
C VAL A 37 -9.40 5.80 -36.89
N ASP A 38 -10.20 6.69 -37.47
CA ASP A 38 -9.89 8.03 -37.92
C ASP A 38 -9.10 8.87 -36.91
N ASP A 39 -7.95 9.37 -37.38
CA ASP A 39 -7.37 10.63 -36.93
C ASP A 39 -8.27 11.76 -37.43
N ASP A 40 -9.02 12.40 -36.53
CA ASP A 40 -9.24 13.85 -36.45
C ASP A 40 -10.56 14.18 -35.73
N GLU A 41 -10.56 14.16 -34.39
CA GLU A 41 -11.43 15.06 -33.63
C GLU A 41 -10.77 15.49 -32.30
N LEU A 42 -10.04 16.60 -32.41
CA LEU A 42 -10.03 17.75 -31.50
C LEU A 42 -9.78 17.51 -30.00
N MET A 43 -8.55 17.83 -29.61
CA MET A 43 -8.16 18.55 -28.40
C MET A 43 -9.30 19.36 -27.74
N LEU A 44 -9.62 19.08 -26.47
CA LEU A 44 -10.08 20.08 -25.50
C LEU A 44 -10.02 19.52 -24.07
N GLY A 45 -9.10 20.09 -23.27
CA GLY A 45 -9.33 20.46 -21.88
C GLY A 45 -9.58 19.35 -20.86
N GLY A 46 -8.65 19.21 -19.90
CA GLY A 46 -8.88 18.56 -18.62
C GLY A 46 -10.02 19.23 -17.85
N GLY A 47 -11.26 18.84 -18.13
CA GLY A 47 -12.42 19.03 -17.28
C GLY A 47 -12.70 17.74 -16.52
N PRO A 48 -13.13 17.80 -15.24
CA PRO A 48 -13.43 16.62 -14.48
C PRO A 48 -14.65 15.96 -15.15
N LEU A 49 -14.45 14.76 -15.69
CA LEU A 49 -15.56 13.85 -15.92
C LEU A 49 -16.28 13.68 -14.59
N ARG A 50 -17.40 14.40 -14.43
CA ARG A 50 -18.41 14.18 -13.40
C ARG A 50 -19.09 12.83 -13.67
N GLY A 51 -18.32 11.76 -13.57
CA GLY A 51 -18.82 10.42 -13.34
C GLY A 51 -19.29 10.36 -11.89
N HIS A 52 -20.44 9.74 -11.67
CA HIS A 52 -20.97 9.46 -10.34
C HIS A 52 -20.07 8.43 -9.63
N GLY A 53 -18.98 8.89 -9.05
CA GLY A 53 -18.02 8.08 -8.33
C GLY A 53 -17.05 8.97 -7.57
N PHE A 54 -16.51 8.44 -6.47
CA PHE A 54 -15.40 9.07 -5.77
C PHE A 54 -14.19 9.12 -6.72
N GLY A 55 -13.29 10.09 -6.54
CA GLY A 55 -12.17 10.39 -7.45
C GLY A 55 -11.26 9.19 -7.81
N ARG A 56 -10.12 9.47 -8.47
CA ARG A 56 -9.15 8.42 -8.84
C ARG A 56 -7.76 8.72 -8.31
N CYS A 57 -7.12 7.72 -7.71
CA CYS A 57 -5.72 7.77 -7.29
C CYS A 57 -4.97 6.54 -7.82
N GLY A 58 -3.83 6.75 -8.48
CA GLY A 58 -3.02 5.65 -9.03
C GLY A 58 -3.77 4.72 -9.99
N GLY A 59 -4.77 5.23 -10.72
CA GLY A 59 -5.61 4.45 -11.63
C GLY A 59 -6.78 3.68 -10.97
N ARG A 60 -6.89 3.71 -9.64
CA ARG A 60 -7.98 3.09 -8.87
C ARG A 60 -9.10 4.10 -8.60
N VAL A 61 -10.34 3.63 -8.67
CA VAL A 61 -11.54 4.37 -8.21
C VAL A 61 -11.61 4.27 -6.69
N LEU A 62 -11.78 5.41 -6.02
CA LEU A 62 -11.90 5.45 -4.57
C LEU A 62 -13.27 4.90 -4.14
N SER A 63 -13.35 4.37 -2.93
CA SER A 63 -14.50 3.64 -2.40
C SER A 63 -15.45 4.49 -1.57
N SER A 64 -15.01 5.63 -1.06
CA SER A 64 -15.82 6.55 -0.24
C SER A 64 -15.43 8.02 -0.42
N LYS A 65 -16.29 8.91 0.06
CA LYS A 65 -16.01 10.37 0.05
C LYS A 65 -14.91 10.70 1.04
N LEU A 66 -14.92 10.04 2.20
CA LEU A 66 -13.86 10.18 3.19
C LEU A 66 -12.49 9.72 2.66
N GLU A 67 -12.43 8.60 1.94
CA GLU A 67 -11.19 8.14 1.29
C GLU A 67 -10.68 9.17 0.27
N GLN A 68 -11.59 9.77 -0.51
CA GLN A 68 -11.25 10.86 -1.43
C GLN A 68 -10.67 12.08 -0.70
N GLN A 69 -11.29 12.52 0.38
CA GLN A 69 -10.80 13.66 1.16
C GLN A 69 -9.39 13.40 1.72
N ILE A 70 -9.14 12.20 2.25
CA ILE A 70 -7.82 11.82 2.76
C ILE A 70 -6.80 11.78 1.61
N CYS A 71 -7.16 11.19 0.46
CA CYS A 71 -6.30 11.12 -0.72
C CYS A 71 -5.90 12.52 -1.24
N ASP A 72 -6.86 13.43 -1.33
CA ASP A 72 -6.62 14.80 -1.80
C ASP A 72 -5.65 15.52 -0.85
N LEU A 73 -5.89 15.45 0.46
CA LEU A 73 -5.01 16.06 1.46
C LEU A 73 -3.60 15.45 1.47
N LEU A 74 -3.49 14.12 1.34
CA LEU A 74 -2.19 13.46 1.23
C LEU A 74 -1.43 13.94 -0.01
N SER A 75 -2.14 14.09 -1.13
CA SER A 75 -1.54 14.56 -2.39
C SER A 75 -1.06 16.00 -2.29
N ASP A 76 -1.89 16.88 -1.71
CA ASP A 76 -1.56 18.29 -1.49
C ASP A 76 -0.36 18.47 -0.56
N ALA A 77 -0.24 17.62 0.46
CA ALA A 77 0.91 17.57 1.37
C ALA A 77 2.16 16.89 0.77
N GLY A 78 2.10 16.42 -0.49
CA GLY A 78 3.21 15.74 -1.16
C GLY A 78 3.53 14.35 -0.57
N LEU A 79 2.58 13.74 0.14
CA LEU A 79 2.75 12.41 0.74
C LEU A 79 2.41 11.32 -0.26
N THR A 80 3.44 10.58 -0.66
CA THR A 80 3.27 9.42 -1.53
C THR A 80 2.52 8.32 -0.79
N HIS A 81 1.41 7.86 -1.36
CA HIS A 81 0.57 6.82 -0.77
C HIS A 81 0.11 5.81 -1.82
N SER A 82 -0.48 4.70 -1.36
CA SER A 82 -1.05 3.68 -2.23
C SER A 82 -2.34 3.15 -1.63
N HIS A 83 -3.33 2.90 -2.48
CA HIS A 83 -4.62 2.35 -2.07
C HIS A 83 -4.65 0.83 -2.23
N ALA A 84 -4.99 0.09 -1.18
CA ALA A 84 -5.06 -1.38 -1.16
C ALA A 84 -3.87 -2.09 -1.86
N PRO A 85 -2.61 -1.73 -1.56
CA PRO A 85 -1.46 -2.18 -2.36
C PRO A 85 -1.12 -3.67 -2.19
N ARG A 86 -1.54 -4.29 -1.09
CA ARG A 86 -1.23 -5.69 -0.76
C ARG A 86 -2.35 -6.31 0.07
N HIS A 87 -2.59 -7.59 -0.16
CA HIS A 87 -3.43 -8.42 0.70
C HIS A 87 -2.59 -9.13 1.76
N PHE A 88 -3.13 -9.18 2.97
CA PHE A 88 -2.59 -9.86 4.13
C PHE A 88 -3.56 -10.95 4.56
N GLU A 89 -3.03 -12.09 4.96
CA GLU A 89 -3.80 -13.17 5.57
C GLU A 89 -3.82 -12.98 7.08
N VAL A 90 -5.03 -12.76 7.60
CA VAL A 90 -5.28 -12.50 9.03
C VAL A 90 -6.21 -13.57 9.60
N PRO A 91 -5.96 -14.05 10.83
CA PRO A 91 -6.86 -15.01 11.48
C PRO A 91 -8.19 -14.33 11.82
N VAL A 92 -9.31 -14.86 11.32
CA VAL A 92 -10.65 -14.32 11.60
C VAL A 92 -11.36 -15.13 12.69
N THR A 93 -11.16 -16.44 12.67
CA THR A 93 -11.55 -17.37 13.74
C THR A 93 -10.38 -18.31 14.04
N GLU A 94 -10.53 -19.20 15.02
CA GLU A 94 -9.50 -20.19 15.38
C GLU A 94 -9.05 -21.04 14.17
N ASP A 95 -10.01 -21.39 13.30
CA ASP A 95 -9.78 -22.27 12.15
C ASP A 95 -9.86 -21.57 10.79
N SER A 96 -9.97 -20.24 10.74
CA SER A 96 -10.12 -19.52 9.46
C SER A 96 -9.23 -18.31 9.31
N VAL A 97 -8.73 -18.13 8.08
CA VAL A 97 -7.99 -16.94 7.65
C VAL A 97 -8.83 -16.15 6.65
N GLY A 98 -8.73 -14.82 6.75
CA GLY A 98 -9.35 -13.88 5.84
C GLY A 98 -8.29 -13.05 5.13
N ALA A 99 -8.57 -12.70 3.88
CA ALA A 99 -7.82 -11.65 3.19
C ALA A 99 -8.28 -10.27 3.71
N TYR A 100 -7.29 -9.45 4.05
CA TYR A 100 -7.43 -8.05 4.43
C TYR A 100 -6.46 -7.21 3.60
N ALA A 101 -6.93 -6.10 3.04
CA ALA A 101 -6.09 -5.14 2.33
C ALA A 101 -6.26 -3.78 3.01
N PRO A 102 -5.18 -3.18 3.54
CA PRO A 102 -5.22 -1.85 4.11
C PRO A 102 -5.74 -0.82 3.12
N LEU A 103 -6.62 0.08 3.54
CA LEU A 103 -7.23 1.06 2.65
C LEU A 103 -6.19 1.98 2.01
N ILE A 104 -5.43 2.71 2.83
CA ILE A 104 -4.33 3.57 2.36
C ILE A 104 -3.05 3.20 3.12
N VAL A 105 -1.94 3.11 2.38
CA VAL A 105 -0.59 2.89 2.92
C VAL A 105 0.32 4.03 2.52
N LEU A 106 0.93 4.70 3.49
CA LEU A 106 1.92 5.73 3.22
C LEU A 106 3.26 5.10 2.80
N ARG A 107 3.91 5.69 1.80
CA ARG A 107 5.18 5.21 1.24
C ARG A 107 6.33 6.10 1.66
N GLY A 108 7.47 5.48 1.97
CA GLY A 108 8.72 6.19 2.26
C GLY A 108 8.74 6.97 3.57
N ARG A 109 7.62 7.02 4.30
CA ARG A 109 7.49 7.66 5.60
C ARG A 109 6.80 6.72 6.56
N GLY A 110 7.32 6.67 7.78
CA GLY A 110 6.82 5.80 8.83
C GLY A 110 6.81 6.53 10.17
N ARG A 111 5.98 6.05 11.09
CA ARG A 111 5.91 6.59 12.46
C ARG A 111 6.49 5.57 13.42
N GLY A 112 7.49 5.98 14.18
CA GLY A 112 8.19 5.06 15.09
C GLY A 112 8.82 3.86 14.39
N GLY A 113 9.29 4.04 13.14
CA GLY A 113 9.87 2.97 12.32
C GLY A 113 8.83 2.02 11.68
N LYS A 114 7.54 2.23 11.91
CA LYS A 114 6.45 1.43 11.33
C LYS A 114 5.87 2.07 10.08
N THR A 115 5.37 1.24 9.17
CA THR A 115 4.63 1.69 7.99
C THR A 115 3.26 2.23 8.43
N VAL A 116 2.91 3.46 8.02
CA VAL A 116 1.61 4.04 8.36
C VAL A 116 0.52 3.51 7.44
N VAL A 117 -0.55 3.01 8.04
CA VAL A 117 -1.79 2.60 7.40
C VAL A 117 -2.89 3.54 7.87
N ILE A 118 -3.69 4.03 6.93
CA ILE A 118 -4.90 4.80 7.24
C ILE A 118 -6.10 3.96 6.81
N GLU A 119 -6.94 3.64 7.78
CA GLU A 119 -8.27 3.09 7.58
C GLU A 119 -9.30 4.20 7.75
N CYS A 120 -10.31 4.23 6.90
CA CYS A 120 -11.44 5.12 7.11
C CYS A 120 -12.76 4.41 6.90
N VAL A 121 -13.74 4.70 7.74
CA VAL A 121 -15.08 4.11 7.64
C VAL A 121 -16.15 5.18 7.77
N GLU A 122 -17.19 5.04 6.97
CA GLU A 122 -18.43 5.83 7.06
C GLU A 122 -19.54 5.02 7.76
N ASP A 123 -19.39 3.69 7.85
CA ASP A 123 -20.31 2.76 8.50
C ASP A 123 -19.54 1.60 9.15
N ILE A 124 -20.12 0.97 10.18
CA ILE A 124 -19.49 -0.14 10.90
C ILE A 124 -19.78 -1.47 10.23
N ASP A 125 -18.77 -2.01 9.55
CA ASP A 125 -18.72 -3.41 9.14
C ASP A 125 -17.95 -4.25 10.18
N LYS A 126 -18.68 -5.06 10.95
CA LYS A 126 -18.11 -5.94 11.98
C LYS A 126 -17.11 -6.96 11.40
N ALA A 127 -17.32 -7.42 10.17
CA ALA A 127 -16.43 -8.38 9.54
C ALA A 127 -15.09 -7.72 9.16
N LEU A 128 -15.13 -6.50 8.63
CA LEU A 128 -13.93 -5.71 8.38
C LEU A 128 -13.20 -5.35 9.66
N LEU A 129 -13.91 -4.88 10.69
CA LEU A 129 -13.30 -4.55 11.99
C LEU A 129 -12.60 -5.74 12.64
N GLY A 130 -13.19 -6.94 12.56
CA GLY A 130 -12.55 -8.17 13.02
C GLY A 130 -11.23 -8.44 12.31
N LYS A 131 -11.18 -8.24 10.99
CA LYS A 131 -9.95 -8.37 10.20
C LYS A 131 -8.90 -7.31 10.56
N ILE A 132 -9.30 -6.07 10.80
CA ILE A 132 -8.37 -5.00 11.20
C ILE A 132 -7.77 -5.29 12.58
N CYS A 133 -8.58 -5.74 13.55
CA CYS A 133 -8.07 -6.16 14.85
C CYS A 133 -7.07 -7.31 14.73
N ALA A 134 -7.39 -8.32 13.92
CA ALA A 134 -6.50 -9.44 13.66
C ALA A 134 -5.21 -9.02 12.94
N PHE A 135 -5.31 -8.09 11.99
CA PHE A 135 -4.16 -7.49 11.31
C PHE A 135 -3.24 -6.80 12.32
N ARG A 136 -3.78 -5.95 13.18
CA ARG A 136 -3.00 -5.23 14.18
C ARG A 136 -2.38 -6.17 15.21
N ALA A 137 -3.09 -7.20 15.64
CA ALA A 137 -2.55 -8.21 16.55
C ALA A 137 -1.34 -8.95 15.95
N LYS A 138 -1.40 -9.30 14.65
CA LYS A 138 -0.36 -10.09 13.97
C LYS A 138 0.80 -9.24 13.46
N PHE A 139 0.52 -8.05 12.93
CA PHE A 139 1.49 -7.21 12.21
C PHE A 139 1.73 -5.85 12.87
N GLY A 140 1.20 -5.59 14.07
CA GLY A 140 1.32 -4.30 14.76
C GLY A 140 2.76 -3.89 15.11
N ALA A 141 3.73 -4.79 15.01
CA ALA A 141 5.15 -4.43 15.11
C ALA A 141 5.67 -3.68 13.87
N GLU A 142 5.08 -3.96 12.69
CA GLU A 142 5.49 -3.42 11.39
C GLU A 142 4.62 -2.25 10.93
N PHE A 143 3.36 -2.20 11.37
CA PHE A 143 2.37 -1.21 10.94
C PHE A 143 1.87 -0.35 12.09
N TYR A 144 1.65 0.94 11.78
CA TYR A 144 0.99 1.90 12.63
C TYR A 144 -0.36 2.25 12.01
N VAL A 145 -1.46 1.86 12.66
CA VAL A 145 -2.81 1.97 12.10
C VAL A 145 -3.49 3.23 12.64
N ILE A 146 -3.88 4.11 11.73
CA ILE A 146 -4.65 5.32 12.02
C ILE A 146 -6.07 5.10 11.53
N PHE A 147 -7.04 5.31 12.41
CA PHE A 147 -8.46 5.19 12.08
C PHE A 147 -9.10 6.56 11.88
N VAL A 148 -9.78 6.76 10.75
CA VAL A 148 -10.54 7.99 10.48
C VAL A 148 -12.01 7.67 10.35
N ALA A 149 -12.83 8.20 11.26
CA ALA A 149 -14.28 8.01 11.25
C ALA A 149 -14.98 9.18 11.96
N ALA A 150 -16.30 9.29 11.78
CA ALA A 150 -17.09 10.24 12.57
C ALA A 150 -16.96 9.95 14.08
N GLU A 151 -17.10 10.98 14.92
CA GLU A 151 -16.86 10.90 16.37
C GLU A 151 -17.70 9.80 17.04
N ASP A 152 -18.97 9.72 16.69
CA ASP A 152 -19.92 8.70 17.16
C ASP A 152 -19.53 7.28 16.72
N LEU A 153 -18.86 7.14 15.57
CA LEU A 153 -18.36 5.84 15.10
C LEU A 153 -17.06 5.44 15.78
N ILE A 154 -16.16 6.39 16.06
CA ILE A 154 -14.88 6.11 16.74
C ILE A 154 -15.12 5.44 18.09
N ASP A 155 -16.12 5.91 18.84
CA ASP A 155 -16.48 5.34 20.15
C ASP A 155 -16.95 3.88 20.09
N LEU A 156 -17.45 3.45 18.92
CA LEU A 156 -17.92 2.09 18.69
C LEU A 156 -16.81 1.17 18.16
N ILE A 157 -15.66 1.72 17.76
CA ILE A 157 -14.53 0.96 17.22
C ILE A 157 -13.63 0.51 18.37
N PRO A 158 -13.31 -0.79 18.48
CA PRO A 158 -12.47 -1.29 19.55
C PRO A 158 -11.05 -0.70 19.47
N LEU A 159 -10.50 -0.30 20.61
CA LEU A 159 -9.12 0.21 20.73
C LEU A 159 -8.04 -0.77 20.21
N SER A 160 -8.37 -2.06 20.10
CA SER A 160 -7.49 -3.05 19.49
C SER A 160 -7.32 -2.86 17.98
N ALA A 161 -8.18 -2.10 17.31
CA ALA A 161 -8.17 -1.89 15.86
C ALA A 161 -7.15 -0.84 15.40
N TYR A 162 -6.70 0.06 16.27
CA TYR A 162 -5.86 1.19 15.86
C TYR A 162 -4.83 1.61 16.92
N ASP A 163 -3.82 2.37 16.48
CA ASP A 163 -2.83 3.02 17.34
C ASP A 163 -3.18 4.49 17.60
N GLU A 164 -3.90 5.11 16.66
CA GLU A 164 -4.38 6.49 16.73
C GLU A 164 -5.71 6.60 15.99
N SER A 165 -6.57 7.51 16.41
CA SER A 165 -7.81 7.86 15.70
C SER A 165 -7.86 9.36 15.39
N SER A 166 -8.64 9.73 14.38
CA SER A 166 -8.90 11.12 14.00
C SER A 166 -10.30 11.25 13.45
N VAL A 167 -10.95 12.38 13.74
CA VAL A 167 -12.20 12.76 13.08
C VAL A 167 -11.92 13.47 11.74
N PRO A 168 -12.88 13.47 10.79
CA PRO A 168 -12.71 14.13 9.50
C PRO A 168 -12.38 15.62 9.58
N THR A 169 -12.87 16.33 10.61
CA THR A 169 -12.62 17.77 10.80
C THR A 169 -11.16 18.09 11.07
N ASP A 170 -10.42 17.13 11.64
CA ASP A 170 -9.04 17.31 12.09
C ASP A 170 -8.02 16.72 11.11
N LEU A 171 -8.49 16.24 9.94
CA LEU A 171 -7.64 15.61 8.93
C LEU A 171 -6.49 16.49 8.49
N GLY A 172 -6.71 17.80 8.29
CA GLY A 172 -5.62 18.70 7.89
C GLY A 172 -4.46 18.69 8.89
N THR A 173 -4.77 18.72 10.19
CA THR A 173 -3.77 18.66 11.27
C THR A 173 -3.07 17.31 11.31
N LEU A 174 -3.82 16.21 11.18
CA LEU A 174 -3.27 14.86 11.10
C LEU A 174 -2.26 14.73 9.94
N ILE A 175 -2.66 15.17 8.76
CA ILE A 175 -1.87 15.01 7.53
C ILE A 175 -0.61 15.87 7.56
N ASN A 176 -0.71 17.11 8.04
CA ASN A 176 0.47 17.98 8.22
C ASN A 176 1.49 17.33 9.17
N ARG A 177 1.03 16.73 10.27
CA ARG A 177 1.91 16.00 11.20
C ARG A 177 2.55 14.74 10.61
N LEU A 178 1.92 14.12 9.61
CA LEU A 178 2.51 13.00 8.86
C LEU A 178 3.50 13.49 7.77
N ALA A 179 3.41 14.77 7.41
CA ALA A 179 4.29 15.44 6.46
C ALA A 179 5.56 16.04 7.11
N ASP A 180 5.59 16.14 8.42
CA ASP A 180 6.79 16.47 9.20
C ASP A 180 7.67 15.23 9.46
#